data_AF-A0A7V2INS9-F1
#
_entry.id   AF-A0A7V2INS9-F1
#
_cell.length_a   1.000
_cell.length_b   1.000
_cell.length_c   1.000
_cell.angle_alpha   90.00
_cell.angle_beta   90.00
_cell.angle_gamma   90.00
#
_symmetry.space_group_name_H-M   'P 1'
#
loop_
_entity.id
_entity.type
_entity.pdbx_description
1 polymer ?
#
loop_
_entity_poly.entity_id
_entity_poly.type
_entity_poly.pdbx_seq_one_letter_code
_entity_poly.pdbx_strand_id
1 'polypeptide(L)'
;MTDEPPKMDRRRFCGQSVWGLCLAGIGGLSGYLLGRTRQPETRWQIDPTKCIACGNCATYCVLEPSAVKCVQAYKICAYCDFCPGFLEPGARLDTGAENELCPTGAITRHFVEEPYFEYNILDELCIGCGKCVKGCEAFGNASLFLQVHHDRCVNCNECAIAAACPSDAFVRVPVDRPYLLKGVEEHA
;
A
#
# COMPACT_ATOMS: atom_id res chain seq x y z
N MET A 1 42.09 -57.11 -17.06
CA MET A 1 41.53 -56.41 -18.23
C MET A 1 41.80 -54.93 -18.07
N THR A 2 42.76 -54.40 -18.82
CA THR A 2 43.00 -52.96 -18.94
C THR A 2 42.29 -52.49 -20.21
N ASP A 3 41.15 -51.82 -20.06
CA ASP A 3 40.48 -51.16 -21.19
C ASP A 3 41.33 -49.96 -21.63
N GLU A 4 41.74 -49.95 -22.90
CA GLU A 4 42.40 -48.81 -23.53
C GLU A 4 41.42 -47.63 -23.62
N PRO A 5 41.84 -46.39 -23.31
CA PRO A 5 40.96 -45.24 -23.42
C PRO A 5 40.51 -45.07 -24.88
N PRO A 6 39.23 -44.79 -25.13
CA PRO A 6 38.71 -44.74 -26.49
C PRO A 6 39.40 -43.64 -27.31
N LYS A 7 39.99 -44.02 -28.46
CA LYS A 7 40.59 -43.06 -29.40
C LYS A 7 39.56 -42.04 -29.89
N MET A 8 39.93 -40.76 -29.83
CA MET A 8 39.10 -39.66 -30.34
C MET A 8 39.01 -39.73 -31.87
N ASP A 9 37.82 -40.04 -32.37
CA ASP A 9 37.48 -40.00 -33.80
C ASP A 9 36.75 -38.68 -34.14
N ARG A 10 36.88 -38.19 -35.38
CA ARG A 10 36.27 -36.93 -35.87
C ARG A 10 34.76 -36.90 -35.65
N ARG A 11 34.07 -38.03 -35.84
CA ARG A 11 32.63 -38.15 -35.58
C ARG A 11 32.28 -37.94 -34.10
N ARG A 12 33.10 -38.48 -33.20
CA ARG A 12 32.91 -38.38 -31.76
C ARG A 12 33.18 -36.96 -31.26
N PHE A 13 34.21 -36.29 -31.79
CA PHE A 13 34.50 -34.88 -31.53
C PHE A 13 33.38 -33.93 -32.00
N CYS A 14 32.85 -34.15 -33.21
CA CYS A 14 31.72 -33.37 -33.73
C CYS A 14 30.46 -33.58 -32.87
N GLY A 15 30.14 -34.83 -32.51
CA GLY A 15 29.01 -35.15 -31.65
C GLY A 15 29.11 -34.52 -30.26
N GLN A 16 30.30 -34.56 -29.63
CA GLN A 16 30.53 -33.92 -28.33
C GLN A 16 30.50 -32.39 -28.40
N SER A 17 31.01 -31.79 -29.48
CA SER A 17 30.96 -30.32 -29.70
C SER A 17 29.53 -29.82 -29.90
N VAL A 18 28.72 -30.53 -30.69
CA VAL A 18 27.29 -30.22 -30.87
C VAL A 18 26.55 -30.32 -29.55
N TRP A 19 26.79 -31.38 -28.77
CA TRP A 19 26.20 -31.53 -27.44
C TRP A 19 26.62 -30.42 -26.47
N GLY A 20 27.90 -30.04 -26.45
CA GLY A 20 28.41 -28.94 -25.64
C GLY A 20 27.77 -27.60 -25.98
N LEU A 21 27.60 -27.31 -27.27
CA LEU A 21 26.91 -26.10 -27.76
C LEU A 21 25.42 -26.11 -27.41
N CYS A 22 24.74 -27.25 -27.53
CA CYS A 22 23.34 -27.38 -27.12
C CYS A 22 23.19 -27.15 -25.61
N LEU A 23 24.05 -27.73 -24.77
CA LEU A 23 24.01 -27.54 -23.32
C LEU A 23 24.31 -26.09 -22.93
N ALA A 24 25.30 -25.46 -23.55
CA ALA A 24 25.60 -24.05 -23.33
C ALA A 24 24.46 -23.13 -23.80
N GLY A 25 23.84 -23.43 -24.94
CA GLY A 25 22.68 -22.71 -25.46
C GLY A 25 21.46 -22.81 -24.56
N ILE A 26 21.15 -24.01 -24.05
CA ILE A 26 20.07 -24.23 -23.08
C ILE A 26 20.40 -23.51 -21.77
N GLY A 27 21.60 -23.68 -21.22
CA GLY A 27 22.02 -23.02 -19.98
C GLY A 27 21.97 -21.50 -20.08
N GLY A 28 22.44 -20.93 -21.19
CA GLY A 28 22.40 -19.48 -21.44
C GLY A 28 20.97 -18.95 -21.59
N LEU A 29 20.11 -19.65 -22.33
CA LEU A 29 18.71 -19.26 -22.51
C LEU A 29 17.93 -19.37 -21.19
N SER A 30 18.11 -20.47 -20.44
CA SER A 30 17.49 -20.65 -19.13
C SER A 30 17.93 -19.59 -18.12
N GLY A 31 19.23 -19.27 -18.08
CA GLY A 31 19.75 -18.20 -17.23
C GLY A 31 19.17 -16.82 -17.58
N TYR A 32 19.06 -16.51 -18.88
CA TYR A 32 18.47 -15.27 -19.37
C TYR A 32 16.98 -15.15 -19.03
N LEU A 33 16.21 -16.22 -19.24
CA LEU A 33 14.77 -16.24 -18.95
C LEU A 33 14.50 -16.13 -17.44
N LEU A 34 15.26 -16.84 -16.60
CA LEU A 34 15.14 -16.75 -15.14
C LEU A 34 15.52 -15.35 -14.59
N GLY A 35 16.48 -14.67 -15.22
CA GLY A 35 16.79 -13.29 -14.89
C GLY A 35 15.67 -12.31 -15.23
N ARG A 36 14.87 -12.63 -16.26
CA ARG A 36 13.80 -11.76 -16.76
C ARG A 36 12.45 -11.99 -16.08
N THR A 37 12.23 -13.13 -15.43
CA THR A 37 10.94 -13.49 -14.80
C THR A 37 10.79 -13.07 -13.35
N ARG A 38 11.77 -12.39 -12.74
CA ARG A 38 11.58 -11.73 -11.45
C ARG A 38 10.66 -10.51 -11.61
N GLN A 39 9.37 -10.76 -11.69
CA GLN A 39 8.34 -9.75 -11.44
C GLN A 39 8.53 -9.27 -9.99
N PRO A 40 8.70 -7.98 -9.74
CA PRO A 40 8.74 -7.48 -8.37
C PRO A 40 7.43 -7.87 -7.68
N GLU A 41 7.54 -8.40 -6.47
CA GLU A 41 6.38 -8.70 -5.67
C GLU A 41 5.62 -7.38 -5.43
N THR A 42 4.32 -7.39 -5.69
CA THR A 42 3.48 -6.19 -5.55
C THR A 42 2.44 -6.35 -4.44
N ARG A 43 2.00 -5.22 -3.92
CA ARG A 43 0.91 -5.10 -2.94
C ARG A 43 -0.13 -4.11 -3.45
N TRP A 44 -1.35 -4.24 -2.93
CA TRP A 44 -2.38 -3.22 -3.12
C TRP A 44 -2.07 -2.00 -2.27
N GLN A 45 -2.23 -0.81 -2.86
CA GLN A 45 -2.17 0.46 -2.15
C GLN A 45 -3.20 1.45 -2.73
N ILE A 46 -3.56 2.45 -1.93
CA ILE A 46 -4.44 3.54 -2.33
C ILE A 46 -3.58 4.74 -2.75
N ASP A 47 -3.84 5.25 -3.95
CA ASP A 47 -3.39 6.56 -4.40
C ASP A 47 -4.25 7.65 -3.72
N PRO A 48 -3.68 8.43 -2.78
CA PRO A 48 -4.44 9.39 -2.00
C PRO A 48 -4.78 10.66 -2.80
N THR A 49 -4.32 10.80 -4.05
CA THR A 49 -4.72 11.88 -4.97
C THR A 49 -5.98 11.54 -5.77
N LYS A 50 -6.27 10.24 -5.94
CA LYS A 50 -7.47 9.74 -6.63
C LYS A 50 -8.59 9.35 -5.66
N CYS A 51 -8.27 9.10 -4.41
CA CYS A 51 -9.25 8.65 -3.42
C CYS A 51 -10.28 9.75 -3.13
N ILE A 52 -11.57 9.47 -3.35
CA ILE A 52 -12.67 10.41 -3.04
C ILE A 52 -13.36 10.13 -1.69
N ALA A 53 -12.73 9.33 -0.83
CA ALA A 53 -13.27 8.92 0.47
C ALA A 53 -14.72 8.40 0.43
N CYS A 54 -15.01 7.48 -0.51
CA CYS A 54 -16.36 6.96 -0.76
C CYS A 54 -16.96 6.08 0.36
N GLY A 55 -16.13 5.56 1.27
CA GLY A 55 -16.57 4.67 2.36
C GLY A 55 -16.48 3.17 2.08
N ASN A 56 -16.33 2.75 0.81
CA ASN A 56 -16.30 1.32 0.44
C ASN A 56 -15.14 0.54 1.08
N CYS A 57 -14.07 1.21 1.48
CA CYS A 57 -12.94 0.57 2.17
C CYS A 57 -13.34 -0.09 3.51
N ALA A 58 -14.40 0.41 4.16
CA ALA A 58 -14.90 -0.14 5.42
C ALA A 58 -15.78 -1.37 5.24
N THR A 59 -16.34 -1.61 4.05
CA THR A 59 -17.37 -2.63 3.83
C THR A 59 -16.96 -3.75 2.87
N TYR A 60 -16.08 -3.46 1.90
CA TYR A 60 -15.66 -4.44 0.89
C TYR A 60 -14.40 -5.21 1.25
N CYS A 61 -13.74 -4.88 2.36
CA CYS A 61 -12.58 -5.66 2.81
C CYS A 61 -13.04 -7.04 3.26
N VAL A 62 -12.27 -8.08 2.91
CA VAL A 62 -12.51 -9.44 3.42
C VAL A 62 -12.12 -9.61 4.89
N LEU A 63 -11.48 -8.59 5.48
CA LEU A 63 -11.05 -8.56 6.87
C LEU A 63 -11.91 -7.58 7.66
N GLU A 64 -12.22 -7.95 8.90
CA GLU A 64 -12.93 -7.11 9.87
C GLU A 64 -12.09 -7.00 11.16
N PRO A 65 -11.67 -5.79 11.59
CA PRO A 65 -11.71 -4.52 10.87
C PRO A 65 -10.85 -4.52 9.59
N SER A 66 -11.24 -3.69 8.62
CA SER A 66 -10.58 -3.52 7.32
C SER A 66 -9.05 -3.37 7.43
N ALA A 67 -8.33 -3.85 6.41
CA ALA A 67 -6.90 -3.56 6.26
C ALA A 67 -6.61 -2.12 5.82
N VAL A 68 -7.63 -1.39 5.35
CA VAL A 68 -7.49 0.03 5.03
C VAL A 68 -7.69 0.84 6.31
N LYS A 69 -6.74 1.73 6.60
CA LYS A 69 -6.77 2.62 7.76
C LYS A 69 -6.59 4.06 7.33
N CYS A 70 -7.02 4.98 8.18
CA CYS A 70 -6.68 6.38 8.03
C CYS A 70 -5.25 6.58 8.55
N VAL A 71 -4.45 7.30 7.78
CA VAL A 71 -3.10 7.72 8.15
C VAL A 71 -3.09 9.24 8.24
N GLN A 72 -2.35 9.73 9.24
CA GLN A 72 -2.14 11.15 9.47
C GLN A 72 -0.72 11.53 9.05
N ALA A 73 -0.58 12.45 8.09
CA ALA A 73 0.68 13.08 7.76
C ALA A 73 0.91 14.34 8.60
N TYR A 74 1.60 14.19 9.72
CA TYR A 74 1.92 15.29 10.65
C TYR A 74 2.67 16.45 9.99
N LYS A 75 3.50 16.19 8.99
CA LYS A 75 4.28 17.23 8.26
C LYS A 75 3.42 18.28 7.55
N ILE A 76 2.18 17.92 7.18
CA ILE A 76 1.25 18.82 6.49
C ILE A 76 0.04 19.19 7.36
N CYS A 77 -0.06 18.66 8.57
CA CYS A 77 -1.15 18.99 9.48
C CYS A 77 -1.01 20.41 10.02
N ALA A 78 -2.13 21.14 10.08
CA ALA A 78 -2.20 22.48 10.67
C ALA A 78 -2.47 22.48 12.19
N TYR A 79 -2.64 21.30 12.81
CA TYR A 79 -2.95 21.15 14.24
C TYR A 79 -4.16 21.99 14.70
N CYS A 80 -5.24 22.01 13.91
CA CYS A 80 -6.35 22.93 14.13
C CYS A 80 -7.08 22.72 15.48
N ASP A 81 -7.50 23.80 16.15
CA ASP A 81 -8.47 23.73 17.24
C ASP A 81 -9.79 23.10 16.77
N PHE A 82 -10.38 23.66 15.71
CA PHE A 82 -11.47 23.04 14.96
C PHE A 82 -10.91 22.24 13.78
N CYS A 83 -10.86 20.90 13.92
CA CYS A 83 -10.47 20.02 12.82
C CYS A 83 -11.71 19.47 12.11
N PRO A 84 -11.93 19.79 10.82
CA PRO A 84 -13.07 19.30 10.05
C PRO A 84 -13.00 17.78 9.75
N GLY A 85 -11.83 17.16 9.97
CA GLY A 85 -11.68 15.71 9.92
C GLY A 85 -12.00 15.00 11.24
N PHE A 86 -12.15 15.74 12.34
CA PHE A 86 -12.45 15.21 13.67
C PHE A 86 -13.84 15.59 14.16
N LEU A 87 -14.25 16.86 13.98
CA LEU A 87 -15.51 17.39 14.50
C LEU A 87 -16.60 17.46 13.43
N GLU A 88 -17.85 17.25 13.83
CA GLU A 88 -19.00 17.55 12.99
C GLU A 88 -19.16 19.07 12.77
N PRO A 89 -19.72 19.51 11.62
CA PRO A 89 -19.99 20.92 11.38
C PRO A 89 -20.92 21.50 12.45
N GLY A 90 -20.47 22.56 13.14
CA GLY A 90 -21.25 23.22 14.21
C GLY A 90 -21.19 22.52 15.57
N ALA A 91 -20.37 21.47 15.70
CA ALA A 91 -20.11 20.81 16.96
C ALA A 91 -19.42 21.72 17.99
N ARG A 92 -19.54 21.37 19.27
CA ARG A 92 -18.74 22.00 20.33
C ARG A 92 -17.28 21.55 20.19
N LEU A 93 -16.33 22.43 20.55
CA LEU A 93 -14.89 22.15 20.47
C LEU A 93 -14.38 21.29 21.64
N ASP A 94 -15.14 20.25 21.99
CA ASP A 94 -14.80 19.27 23.01
C ASP A 94 -14.77 17.85 22.41
N THR A 95 -14.41 16.85 23.20
CA THR A 95 -14.30 15.44 22.77
C THR A 95 -15.54 14.63 23.12
N GLY A 96 -16.72 15.27 23.19
CA GLY A 96 -17.99 14.57 23.31
C GLY A 96 -18.23 13.69 22.08
N ALA A 97 -18.73 12.47 22.28
CA ALA A 97 -18.94 11.51 21.19
C ALA A 97 -19.92 12.04 20.12
N GLU A 98 -20.89 12.86 20.52
CA GLU A 98 -21.82 13.55 19.63
C GLU A 98 -21.18 14.62 18.75
N ASN A 99 -19.98 15.09 19.11
CA ASN A 99 -19.23 16.09 18.37
C ASN A 99 -18.27 15.45 17.36
N GLU A 100 -17.95 14.16 17.50
CA GLU A 100 -16.97 13.46 16.67
C GLU A 100 -17.56 12.95 15.35
N LEU A 101 -16.84 13.20 14.25
CA LEU A 101 -17.18 12.71 12.91
C LEU A 101 -16.91 11.21 12.74
N CYS A 102 -15.97 10.66 13.52
CA CYS A 102 -15.56 9.27 13.42
C CYS A 102 -16.60 8.35 14.09
N PRO A 103 -17.25 7.43 13.35
CA PRO A 103 -18.31 6.60 13.92
C PRO A 103 -17.81 5.59 14.95
N THR A 104 -16.51 5.32 15.00
CA THR A 104 -15.90 4.36 15.92
C THR A 104 -15.01 5.03 16.97
N GLY A 105 -14.95 6.37 17.03
CA GLY A 105 -14.07 7.09 17.96
C GLY A 105 -12.58 6.78 17.73
N ALA A 106 -12.18 6.51 16.48
CA ALA A 106 -10.82 6.08 16.15
C ALA A 106 -9.79 7.22 16.06
N ILE A 107 -10.15 8.42 16.50
CA ILE A 107 -9.27 9.60 16.44
C ILE A 107 -9.21 10.19 17.84
N THR A 108 -8.01 10.40 18.37
CA THR A 108 -7.83 11.08 19.65
C THR A 108 -7.34 12.49 19.43
N ARG A 109 -7.91 13.44 20.17
CA ARG A 109 -7.51 14.84 20.19
C ARG A 109 -6.61 15.12 21.39
N HIS A 110 -5.36 15.50 21.14
CA HIS A 110 -4.36 15.81 22.16
C HIS A 110 -4.05 17.31 22.14
N PHE A 111 -4.13 17.96 23.29
CA PHE A 111 -3.77 19.38 23.42
C PHE A 111 -2.25 19.56 23.38
N VAL A 112 -1.76 20.43 22.50
CA VAL A 112 -0.32 20.74 22.40
C VAL A 112 -0.04 22.08 23.09
N GLU A 113 -0.61 23.14 22.54
CA GLU A 113 -0.58 24.51 23.08
C GLU A 113 -1.78 25.28 22.53
N GLU A 114 -2.07 26.50 22.99
CA GLU A 114 -3.18 27.27 22.38
C GLU A 114 -2.71 27.93 21.06
N PRO A 115 -3.44 27.80 19.92
CA PRO A 115 -4.71 27.09 19.68
C PRO A 115 -4.54 25.71 19.01
N TYR A 116 -3.42 25.04 19.21
CA TYR A 116 -3.00 23.84 18.49
C TYR A 116 -3.34 22.52 19.19
N PHE A 117 -3.97 21.63 18.43
CA PHE A 117 -4.31 20.26 18.84
C PHE A 117 -3.79 19.25 17.83
N GLU A 118 -3.23 18.15 18.34
CA GLU A 118 -2.78 17.02 17.57
C GLU A 118 -3.86 15.94 17.49
N TYR A 119 -3.99 15.32 16.32
CA TYR A 119 -4.98 14.30 16.04
C TYR A 119 -4.26 12.99 15.70
N ASN A 120 -4.38 12.00 16.58
CA ASN A 120 -3.78 10.68 16.39
C ASN A 120 -4.83 9.65 15.99
N ILE A 121 -4.47 8.70 15.13
CA ILE A 121 -5.36 7.62 14.70
C ILE A 121 -5.13 6.38 15.57
N LEU A 122 -6.21 5.82 16.09
CA LEU A 122 -6.23 4.53 16.77
C LEU A 122 -6.54 3.42 15.74
N ASP A 123 -5.49 2.75 15.26
CA ASP A 123 -5.59 1.72 14.22
C ASP A 123 -6.57 0.59 14.55
N GLU A 124 -6.69 0.22 15.82
CA GLU A 124 -7.58 -0.84 16.28
C GLU A 124 -9.06 -0.52 16.06
N LEU A 125 -9.44 0.75 16.23
CA LEU A 125 -10.81 1.24 16.06
C LEU A 125 -11.10 1.73 14.64
N CYS A 126 -10.06 2.06 13.87
CA CYS A 126 -10.23 2.61 12.53
C CYS A 126 -10.74 1.54 11.56
N ILE A 127 -11.92 1.73 11.00
CA ILE A 127 -12.50 0.83 9.98
C ILE A 127 -12.21 1.27 8.54
N GLY A 128 -11.48 2.37 8.33
CA GLY A 128 -11.18 2.88 6.99
C GLY A 128 -12.35 3.53 6.26
N CYS A 129 -13.35 4.09 6.98
CA CYS A 129 -14.54 4.69 6.36
C CYS A 129 -14.29 6.01 5.60
N GLY A 130 -13.16 6.68 5.83
CA GLY A 130 -12.79 7.89 5.11
C GLY A 130 -13.56 9.17 5.44
N LYS A 131 -14.51 9.15 6.40
CA LYS A 131 -15.24 10.38 6.78
C LYS A 131 -14.30 11.51 7.21
N CYS A 132 -13.31 11.19 8.04
CA CYS A 132 -12.28 12.12 8.50
C CYS A 132 -11.40 12.65 7.35
N VAL A 133 -11.08 11.80 6.39
CA VAL A 133 -10.33 12.15 5.17
C VAL A 133 -11.13 13.18 4.36
N LYS A 134 -12.42 12.91 4.13
CA LYS A 134 -13.30 13.81 3.38
C LYS A 134 -13.39 15.20 4.02
N GLY A 135 -13.53 15.27 5.35
CA GLY A 135 -13.58 16.54 6.07
C GLY A 135 -12.26 17.31 6.03
N CYS A 136 -11.14 16.61 6.25
CA CYS A 136 -9.80 17.19 6.19
C CYS A 136 -9.41 17.67 4.79
N GLU A 137 -9.86 16.98 3.75
CA GLU A 137 -9.60 17.36 2.35
C GLU A 137 -10.45 18.55 1.91
N ALA A 138 -11.70 18.64 2.36
CA ALA A 138 -12.61 19.73 1.97
C ALA A 138 -12.23 21.09 2.59
N PHE A 139 -11.78 21.10 3.85
CA PHE A 139 -11.59 22.34 4.62
C PHE A 139 -10.27 22.43 5.39
N GLY A 140 -9.41 21.42 5.29
CA GLY A 140 -8.08 21.39 5.93
C GLY A 140 -6.96 21.24 4.91
N ASN A 141 -5.80 20.78 5.38
CA ASN A 141 -4.62 20.57 4.56
C ASN A 141 -4.55 19.18 3.90
N ALA A 142 -5.65 18.40 3.95
CA ALA A 142 -5.68 17.01 3.52
C ALA A 142 -4.58 16.13 4.17
N SER A 143 -4.27 16.38 5.45
CA SER A 143 -3.27 15.60 6.22
C SER A 143 -3.74 14.19 6.54
N LEU A 144 -5.05 13.99 6.61
CA LEU A 144 -5.68 12.68 6.78
C LEU A 144 -5.97 12.07 5.39
N PHE A 145 -5.53 10.83 5.17
CA PHE A 145 -5.82 10.06 3.97
C PHE A 145 -5.90 8.56 4.28
N LEU A 146 -6.37 7.74 3.34
CA LEU A 146 -6.46 6.30 3.52
C LEU A 146 -5.21 5.61 2.94
N GLN A 147 -4.69 4.61 3.65
CA GLN A 147 -3.67 3.68 3.15
C GLN A 147 -4.05 2.25 3.52
N VAL A 148 -3.59 1.30 2.70
CA VAL A 148 -3.62 -0.13 3.01
C VAL A 148 -2.47 -0.43 3.96
N HIS A 149 -2.79 -0.92 5.15
CA HIS A 149 -1.82 -1.36 6.14
C HIS A 149 -1.39 -2.80 5.79
N HIS A 150 -0.14 -2.97 5.34
CA HIS A 150 0.36 -4.24 4.79
C HIS A 150 0.67 -5.32 5.83
N ASP A 151 0.75 -4.95 7.11
CA ASP A 151 0.79 -5.89 8.24
C ASP A 151 -0.55 -6.64 8.40
N ARG A 152 -1.67 -6.01 8.00
CA ARG A 152 -3.01 -6.62 8.02
C ARG A 152 -3.44 -7.18 6.68
N CYS A 153 -3.08 -6.50 5.60
CA CYS A 153 -3.55 -6.85 4.26
C CYS A 153 -3.02 -8.24 3.83
N VAL A 154 -3.94 -9.15 3.52
CA VAL A 154 -3.61 -10.50 3.00
C VAL A 154 -3.30 -10.51 1.50
N ASN A 155 -3.15 -9.34 0.87
CA ASN A 155 -2.81 -9.17 -0.54
C ASN A 155 -3.65 -10.03 -1.50
N CYS A 156 -4.99 -9.95 -1.39
CA CYS A 156 -5.91 -10.69 -2.26
C CYS A 156 -5.51 -10.55 -3.74
N ASN A 157 -5.58 -11.64 -4.51
CA ASN A 157 -5.24 -11.60 -5.95
C ASN A 157 -6.08 -10.55 -6.69
N GLU A 158 -7.37 -10.48 -6.36
CA GLU A 158 -8.29 -9.40 -6.76
C GLU A 158 -8.83 -8.75 -5.48
N CYS A 159 -8.49 -7.47 -5.27
CA CYS A 159 -8.97 -6.73 -4.11
C CYS A 159 -10.44 -6.35 -4.32
N ALA A 160 -11.33 -6.89 -3.48
CA ALA A 160 -12.75 -6.55 -3.52
C ALA A 160 -13.03 -5.05 -3.32
N ILE A 161 -12.19 -4.36 -2.52
CA ILE A 161 -12.26 -2.90 -2.38
C ILE A 161 -11.87 -2.20 -3.67
N ALA A 162 -10.81 -2.67 -4.35
CA ALA A 162 -10.36 -2.09 -5.61
C ALA A 162 -11.43 -2.22 -6.70
N ALA A 163 -12.02 -3.41 -6.83
CA ALA A 163 -13.12 -3.66 -7.77
C ALA A 163 -14.36 -2.78 -7.49
N ALA A 164 -14.61 -2.46 -6.22
CA ALA A 164 -15.71 -1.60 -5.80
C ALA A 164 -15.35 -0.10 -5.71
N CYS A 165 -14.11 0.30 -6.03
CA CYS A 165 -13.65 1.67 -5.86
C CYS A 165 -14.16 2.57 -7.00
N PRO A 166 -15.05 3.55 -6.75
CA PRO A 166 -15.62 4.37 -7.82
C PRO A 166 -14.64 5.35 -8.46
N SER A 167 -13.51 5.64 -7.80
CA SER A 167 -12.50 6.57 -8.30
C SER A 167 -11.22 5.90 -8.80
N ASP A 168 -11.23 4.57 -8.90
CA ASP A 168 -10.08 3.77 -9.36
C ASP A 168 -8.76 4.15 -8.65
N ALA A 169 -8.87 4.36 -7.33
CA ALA A 169 -7.75 4.82 -6.51
C ALA A 169 -6.79 3.69 -6.09
N PHE A 170 -7.16 2.42 -6.30
CA PHE A 170 -6.32 1.29 -5.91
C PHE A 170 -5.30 0.96 -7.01
N VAL A 171 -4.03 0.90 -6.63
CA VAL A 171 -2.91 0.60 -7.52
C VAL A 171 -2.07 -0.55 -6.96
N ARG A 172 -1.27 -1.16 -7.85
CA ARG A 172 -0.24 -2.14 -7.47
C ARG A 172 1.09 -1.42 -7.30
N VAL A 173 1.69 -1.55 -6.12
CA VAL A 173 2.98 -0.95 -5.78
C VAL A 173 4.01 -2.04 -5.44
N PRO A 174 5.30 -1.83 -5.72
CA PRO A 174 6.36 -2.74 -5.30
C PRO A 174 6.44 -2.88 -3.76
N VAL A 175 6.80 -4.07 -3.27
CA VAL A 175 6.95 -4.34 -1.83
C VAL A 175 8.04 -3.48 -1.18
N ASP A 176 9.07 -3.07 -1.92
CA ASP A 176 10.15 -2.22 -1.42
C ASP A 176 9.74 -0.75 -1.21
N ARG A 177 8.68 -0.30 -1.89
CA ARG A 177 8.10 1.04 -1.72
C ARG A 177 6.57 0.97 -1.67
N PRO A 178 5.99 0.41 -0.59
CA PRO A 178 4.60 0.01 -0.59
C PRO A 178 3.63 1.14 -0.18
N TYR A 179 4.12 2.29 0.28
CA TYR A 179 3.27 3.41 0.76
C TYR A 179 3.34 4.62 -0.15
N LEU A 180 2.18 5.24 -0.38
CA LEU A 180 2.01 6.48 -1.14
C LEU A 180 1.60 7.58 -0.18
N LEU A 181 2.56 8.16 0.53
CA LEU A 181 2.31 9.13 1.60
C LEU A 181 2.23 10.57 1.07
N LYS A 182 1.25 11.34 1.55
CA LYS A 182 1.19 12.79 1.32
C LYS A 182 2.28 13.51 2.13
N GLY A 183 2.87 14.57 1.58
CA GLY A 183 3.83 15.43 2.28
C GLY A 183 5.24 14.83 2.46
N VAL A 184 5.53 13.73 1.76
CA VAL A 184 6.89 13.16 1.65
C VAL A 184 7.30 13.29 0.20
N GLU A 185 7.92 14.41 -0.17
CA GLU A 185 8.60 14.50 -1.46
C GLU A 185 9.82 13.56 -1.40
N GLU A 186 9.81 12.48 -2.19
CA GLU A 186 11.06 11.80 -2.54
C GLU A 186 11.84 12.80 -3.42
N HIS A 187 12.80 13.52 -2.84
CA HIS A 187 13.84 14.16 -3.64
C HIS A 187 14.58 13.04 -4.37
N ALA A 188 14.17 12.79 -5.62
CA ALA A 188 14.84 11.92 -6.56
C ALA A 188 16.18 12.54 -7.01
#